data_AF-A0AAT9SP06-F1
#
_entry.id   AF-A0AAT9SP06-F1
#
_cell.length_a   1.000
_cell.length_b   1.000
_cell.length_c   1.000
_cell.angle_alpha   90.00
_cell.angle_beta   90.00
_cell.angle_gamma   90.00
#
_symmetry.space_group_name_H-M   'P 1'
#
loop_
_entity.id
_entity.type
_entity.pdbx_description
1 polymer ?
#
loop_
_entity_poly.entity_id
_entity_poly.type
_entity_poly.pdbx_seq_one_letter_code
_entity_poly.pdbx_strand_id
1 'polypeptide(L)'
;MAPAAIDSGFARLGLTLTRAEKITYVDQHLIANYAGYGRHSFGSSEYPDNDCRGHGLLHLTHYTTYHKCGLAIGADIAAHPKLLETDIKIILETGLWFWKANSIGSIADNSGMAMDAKIRSVTSKINTGLKGLDERVEFIKEISAIFKSDLGSCSE
;
A
#
# COMPACT_ATOMS: atom_id res chain seq x y z
N MET A 1 12.75 3.81 8.35
CA MET A 1 11.60 3.30 9.14
C MET A 1 10.49 4.33 9.14
N ALA A 2 9.24 3.93 9.42
CA ALA A 2 8.07 4.80 9.45
C ALA A 2 7.74 5.19 10.91
N PRO A 3 8.06 6.42 11.37
CA PRO A 3 7.91 6.78 12.78
C PRO A 3 6.47 6.66 13.30
N ALA A 4 5.49 7.11 12.52
CA ALA A 4 4.07 7.02 12.89
C ALA A 4 3.59 5.56 13.05
N ALA A 5 4.11 4.64 12.24
CA ALA A 5 3.79 3.21 12.35
C ALA A 5 4.44 2.59 13.61
N ILE A 6 5.68 2.99 13.93
CA ILE A 6 6.36 2.59 15.17
C ILE A 6 5.58 3.08 16.40
N ASP A 7 5.16 4.34 16.42
CA ASP A 7 4.38 4.90 17.52
C ASP A 7 3.01 4.21 17.66
N SER A 8 2.36 3.91 16.54
CA SER A 8 1.12 3.11 16.54
C SER A 8 1.36 1.72 17.12
N GLY A 9 2.52 1.11 16.86
CA GLY A 9 2.93 -0.17 17.46
C GLY A 9 3.07 -0.10 18.98
N PHE A 10 3.72 0.94 19.52
CA PHE A 10 3.81 1.13 20.98
C PHE A 10 2.43 1.27 21.62
N ALA A 11 1.56 2.09 21.03
CA ALA A 11 0.19 2.28 21.51
C ALA A 11 -0.60 0.97 21.47
N ARG A 12 -0.51 0.22 20.35
CA ARG A 12 -1.19 -1.08 20.18
C ARG A 12 -0.75 -2.11 21.23
N LEU A 13 0.54 -2.13 21.56
CA LEU A 13 1.11 -3.05 22.54
C LEU A 13 0.92 -2.56 23.99
N GLY A 14 0.27 -1.43 24.22
CA GLY A 14 0.07 -0.86 25.56
C GLY A 14 1.35 -0.36 26.23
N LEU A 15 2.42 -0.17 25.46
CA LEU A 15 3.73 0.25 25.96
C LEU A 15 3.75 1.77 26.18
N THR A 16 3.69 2.17 27.45
CA THR A 16 3.80 3.58 27.84
C THR A 16 5.26 3.90 28.15
N LEU A 17 5.99 4.38 27.14
CA LEU A 17 7.42 4.68 27.22
C LEU A 17 7.68 6.17 26.98
N THR A 18 8.66 6.72 27.69
CA THR A 18 9.22 8.04 27.40
C THR A 18 9.91 8.04 26.04
N ARG A 19 10.20 9.23 25.50
CA ARG A 19 10.91 9.34 24.21
C ARG A 19 12.29 8.66 24.23
N ALA A 20 13.04 8.76 25.33
CA ALA A 20 14.34 8.13 25.44
C ALA A 20 14.22 6.60 25.43
N GLU A 21 13.28 6.04 26.20
CA GLU A 21 13.02 4.60 26.24
C GLU A 21 12.53 4.06 24.89
N LYS A 22 11.69 4.82 24.18
CA LYS A 22 11.28 4.47 22.80
C LYS A 22 12.49 4.38 21.87
N ILE A 23 13.45 5.31 21.96
CA ILE A 23 14.66 5.27 21.13
C ILE A 23 15.47 4.02 21.44
N THR A 24 15.69 3.72 22.72
CA THR A 24 16.39 2.50 23.15
C THR A 24 15.67 1.24 22.67
N TYR A 25 14.35 1.18 22.77
CA TYR A 25 13.56 0.04 22.29
C TYR A 25 13.70 -0.14 20.77
N VAL A 26 13.58 0.94 20.00
CA VAL A 26 13.73 0.91 18.54
C VAL A 26 15.12 0.39 18.15
N ASP A 27 16.16 0.87 18.81
CA ASP A 27 17.54 0.46 18.57
C ASP A 27 17.75 -1.04 18.86
N GLN A 28 17.30 -1.50 20.03
CA GLN A 28 17.48 -2.88 20.48
C GLN A 28 16.60 -3.89 19.74
N HIS A 29 15.40 -3.50 19.32
CA HIS A 29 14.38 -4.45 18.86
C HIS A 29 13.96 -4.29 17.40
N LEU A 30 14.18 -3.14 16.76
CA LEU A 30 13.61 -2.85 15.43
C LEU A 30 14.65 -2.53 14.35
N ILE A 31 15.75 -1.81 14.66
CA ILE A 31 16.71 -1.35 13.64
C ILE A 31 17.36 -2.52 12.88
N ALA A 32 17.92 -3.49 13.61
CA ALA A 32 18.58 -4.66 13.03
C ALA A 32 17.66 -5.88 12.89
N ASN A 33 16.37 -5.73 13.24
CA ASN A 33 15.40 -6.81 13.25
C ASN A 33 14.23 -6.48 12.32
N TYR A 34 14.42 -6.80 11.04
CA TYR A 34 13.46 -6.46 9.99
C TYR A 34 12.08 -7.07 10.23
N ALA A 35 12.02 -8.32 10.71
CA ALA A 35 10.76 -9.00 11.02
C ALA A 35 10.08 -8.39 12.27
N GLY A 36 10.86 -8.07 13.30
CA GLY A 36 10.37 -7.36 14.49
C GLY A 36 9.80 -5.99 14.15
N TYR A 37 10.48 -5.23 13.28
CA TYR A 37 9.96 -3.96 12.75
C TYR A 37 8.62 -4.12 12.02
N GLY A 38 8.45 -5.17 11.21
CA GLY A 38 7.20 -5.49 10.51
C GLY A 38 6.04 -5.75 11.49
N ARG A 39 6.22 -6.72 12.39
CA ARG A 39 5.24 -7.08 13.41
C ARG A 39 4.87 -5.91 14.31
N HIS A 40 5.88 -5.19 14.82
CA HIS A 40 5.67 -4.02 15.68
C HIS A 40 4.91 -2.92 14.95
N SER A 41 5.35 -2.54 13.76
CA SER A 41 4.86 -1.29 13.14
C SER A 41 3.57 -1.48 12.32
N PHE A 42 3.32 -2.69 11.80
CA PHE A 42 2.24 -2.92 10.83
C PHE A 42 1.27 -4.05 11.23
N GLY A 43 1.64 -4.92 12.17
CA GLY A 43 0.83 -6.05 12.63
C GLY A 43 -0.33 -5.66 13.56
N SER A 44 -0.95 -6.68 14.17
CA SER A 44 -2.07 -6.53 15.11
C SER A 44 -1.88 -7.34 16.38
N SER A 45 -2.69 -7.10 17.40
CA SER A 45 -2.72 -7.95 18.60
C SER A 45 -3.43 -9.28 18.35
N GLU A 46 -4.28 -9.35 17.32
CA GLU A 46 -5.00 -10.56 16.91
C GLU A 46 -4.06 -11.54 16.20
N TYR A 47 -3.17 -11.03 15.34
CA TYR A 47 -2.13 -11.80 14.66
C TYR A 47 -0.76 -11.14 14.90
N PRO A 48 -0.18 -11.31 16.10
CA PRO A 48 1.05 -10.61 16.51
C PRO A 48 2.27 -10.99 15.68
N ASP A 49 2.25 -12.19 15.09
CA ASP A 49 3.35 -12.69 14.26
C ASP A 49 3.27 -12.26 12.80
N ASN A 50 2.12 -11.72 12.37
CA ASN A 50 1.91 -11.36 10.98
C ASN A 50 2.64 -10.06 10.62
N ASP A 51 3.30 -10.13 9.48
CA ASP A 51 3.95 -9.00 8.85
C ASP A 51 3.04 -8.39 7.79
N CYS A 52 2.40 -7.27 8.12
CA CYS A 52 1.51 -6.55 7.21
C CYS A 52 2.20 -5.34 6.57
N ARG A 53 3.49 -5.48 6.24
CA ARG A 53 4.21 -4.51 5.39
C ARG A 53 3.69 -4.56 3.95
N GLY A 54 4.26 -3.74 3.07
CA GLY A 54 3.74 -3.57 1.71
C GLY A 54 3.87 -4.84 0.85
N HIS A 55 2.76 -5.50 0.54
CA HIS A 55 2.70 -6.66 -0.37
C HIS A 55 1.75 -6.39 -1.57
N GLY A 56 1.87 -7.21 -2.63
CA GLY A 56 1.04 -7.09 -3.84
C GLY A 56 1.36 -5.86 -4.71
N LEU A 57 0.54 -5.64 -5.76
CA LEU A 57 0.81 -4.66 -6.82
C LEU A 57 0.83 -3.19 -6.36
N LEU A 58 0.05 -2.86 -5.34
CA LEU A 58 -0.07 -1.49 -4.80
C LEU A 58 0.50 -1.35 -3.39
N HIS A 59 1.36 -2.29 -2.95
CA HIS A 59 1.94 -2.32 -1.61
C HIS A 59 0.89 -2.12 -0.50
N LEU A 60 -0.12 -2.99 -0.48
CA LEU A 60 -1.11 -3.02 0.60
C LEU A 60 -0.38 -3.12 1.94
N THR A 61 -0.66 -2.20 2.86
CA THR A 61 0.10 -2.05 4.14
C THR A 61 -0.86 -1.84 5.31
N HIS A 62 -0.43 -2.26 6.51
CA HIS A 62 -1.17 -2.25 7.80
C HIS A 62 -2.25 -3.32 7.92
N TYR A 63 -2.29 -3.98 9.08
CA TYR A 63 -3.32 -4.98 9.41
C TYR A 63 -4.75 -4.51 9.12
N THR A 64 -5.09 -3.28 9.50
CA THR A 64 -6.45 -2.75 9.31
C THR A 64 -6.85 -2.67 7.84
N THR A 65 -5.91 -2.40 6.95
CA THR A 65 -6.14 -2.42 5.49
C THR A 65 -6.27 -3.84 4.98
N TYR A 66 -5.45 -4.78 5.49
CA TYR A 66 -5.51 -6.20 5.13
C TYR A 66 -6.86 -6.78 5.50
N HIS A 67 -7.33 -6.50 6.72
CA HIS A 67 -8.61 -6.95 7.21
C HIS A 67 -9.78 -6.42 6.36
N LYS A 68 -9.81 -5.11 6.08
CA LYS A 68 -10.86 -4.51 5.22
C LYS A 68 -10.86 -5.06 3.80
N CYS A 69 -9.68 -5.20 3.19
CA CYS A 69 -9.54 -5.74 1.85
C CYS A 69 -9.94 -7.22 1.82
N GLY A 70 -9.45 -8.02 2.76
CA GLY A 70 -9.73 -9.44 2.86
C GLY A 70 -11.23 -9.74 2.97
N LEU A 71 -11.95 -8.99 3.80
CA LEU A 71 -13.42 -9.08 3.87
C LEU A 71 -14.09 -8.77 2.52
N ALA A 72 -13.60 -7.77 1.79
CA ALA A 72 -14.19 -7.35 0.53
C ALA A 72 -13.94 -8.32 -0.63
N ILE A 73 -12.79 -9.01 -0.63
CA ILE A 73 -12.41 -9.98 -1.67
C ILE A 73 -12.72 -11.44 -1.28
N GLY A 74 -13.20 -11.66 -0.05
CA GLY A 74 -13.52 -13.00 0.47
C GLY A 74 -12.28 -13.86 0.74
N ALA A 75 -11.16 -13.25 1.15
CA ALA A 75 -9.91 -13.94 1.45
C ALA A 75 -9.33 -13.48 2.80
N ASP A 76 -8.90 -14.42 3.64
CA ASP A 76 -8.33 -14.11 4.95
C ASP A 76 -6.83 -13.74 4.87
N ILE A 77 -6.54 -12.68 4.12
CA ILE A 77 -5.17 -12.17 3.96
C ILE A 77 -4.62 -11.55 5.24
N ALA A 78 -5.49 -11.21 6.20
CA ALA A 78 -5.09 -10.62 7.47
C ALA A 78 -4.48 -11.67 8.41
N ALA A 79 -5.04 -12.89 8.43
CA ALA A 79 -4.44 -14.04 9.08
C ALA A 79 -3.31 -14.67 8.24
N HIS A 80 -3.38 -14.56 6.90
CA HIS A 80 -2.44 -15.21 5.97
C HIS A 80 -1.83 -14.22 4.95
N PRO A 81 -0.96 -13.28 5.38
CA PRO A 81 -0.41 -12.23 4.50
C PRO A 81 0.41 -12.78 3.33
N LYS A 82 0.99 -13.99 3.45
CA LYS A 82 1.77 -14.64 2.40
C LYS A 82 0.98 -14.85 1.10
N LEU A 83 -0.36 -14.91 1.17
CA LEU A 83 -1.23 -15.00 0.01
C LEU A 83 -1.03 -13.83 -0.98
N LEU A 84 -0.65 -12.65 -0.49
CA LEU A 84 -0.35 -11.46 -1.30
C LEU A 84 0.98 -11.56 -2.08
N GLU A 85 1.69 -12.67 -1.96
CA GLU A 85 2.92 -12.95 -2.70
C GLU A 85 2.83 -14.23 -3.55
N THR A 86 1.97 -15.17 -3.14
CA THR A 86 1.92 -16.51 -3.75
C THR A 86 0.66 -16.78 -4.55
N ASP A 87 -0.44 -16.07 -4.28
CA ASP A 87 -1.72 -16.28 -4.97
C ASP A 87 -1.98 -15.11 -5.95
N ILE A 88 -1.91 -15.42 -7.25
CA ILE A 88 -2.06 -14.44 -8.32
C ILE A 88 -3.45 -13.76 -8.29
N LYS A 89 -4.51 -14.51 -7.97
CA LYS A 89 -5.86 -13.96 -7.90
C LYS A 89 -5.94 -12.93 -6.77
N ILE A 90 -5.41 -13.26 -5.60
CA ILE A 90 -5.39 -12.35 -4.44
C ILE A 90 -4.52 -11.12 -4.71
N ILE A 91 -3.35 -11.29 -5.35
CA ILE A 91 -2.48 -10.18 -5.75
C ILE A 91 -3.23 -9.18 -6.64
N LEU A 92 -3.97 -9.67 -7.64
CA LEU A 92 -4.75 -8.84 -8.55
C LEU A 92 -5.94 -8.19 -7.84
N GLU A 93 -6.73 -8.98 -7.12
CA GLU A 93 -7.96 -8.51 -6.45
C GLU A 93 -7.68 -7.46 -5.39
N THR A 94 -6.56 -7.55 -4.66
CA THR A 94 -6.19 -6.51 -3.70
C THR A 94 -5.83 -5.18 -4.35
N GLY A 95 -5.17 -5.21 -5.50
CA GLY A 95 -4.93 -4.02 -6.33
C GLY A 95 -6.23 -3.39 -6.85
N LEU A 96 -7.11 -4.22 -7.40
CA LEU A 96 -8.42 -3.80 -7.92
C LEU A 96 -9.33 -3.25 -6.79
N TRP A 97 -9.33 -3.88 -5.63
CA TRP A 97 -10.05 -3.42 -4.46
C TRP A 97 -9.55 -2.03 -4.04
N PHE A 98 -8.25 -1.83 -3.92
CA PHE A 98 -7.69 -0.53 -3.55
C PHE A 98 -8.08 0.55 -4.56
N TRP A 99 -8.01 0.24 -5.85
CA TRP A 99 -8.41 1.14 -6.93
C TRP A 99 -9.88 1.57 -6.81
N LYS A 100 -10.77 0.60 -6.58
CA LYS A 100 -12.22 0.83 -6.40
C LYS A 100 -12.51 1.59 -5.10
N ALA A 101 -11.95 1.17 -3.97
CA ALA A 101 -12.20 1.74 -2.66
C ALA A 101 -11.76 3.21 -2.54
N ASN A 102 -10.79 3.63 -3.36
CA ASN A 102 -10.29 5.00 -3.40
C ASN A 102 -10.85 5.83 -4.58
N SER A 103 -11.83 5.29 -5.31
CA SER A 103 -12.47 5.92 -6.48
C SER A 103 -11.47 6.39 -7.54
N ILE A 104 -10.40 5.63 -7.75
CA ILE A 104 -9.31 6.05 -8.65
C ILE A 104 -9.77 6.01 -10.11
N GLY A 105 -10.61 5.03 -10.47
CA GLY A 105 -11.20 4.93 -11.82
C GLY A 105 -11.91 6.22 -12.25
N SER A 106 -12.70 6.82 -11.37
CA SER A 106 -13.40 8.08 -11.65
C SER A 106 -12.45 9.25 -11.98
N ILE A 107 -11.21 9.23 -11.47
CA ILE A 107 -10.19 10.24 -11.79
C ILE A 107 -9.54 9.89 -13.13
N ALA A 108 -9.16 8.63 -13.33
CA ALA A 108 -8.51 8.15 -14.55
C ALA A 108 -9.40 8.37 -15.79
N ASP A 109 -10.70 8.12 -15.65
CA ASP A 109 -11.68 8.15 -16.74
C ASP A 109 -12.27 9.56 -16.98
N ASN A 110 -11.88 10.57 -16.19
CA ASN A 110 -12.45 11.92 -16.32
C ASN A 110 -11.93 12.64 -17.58
N SER A 111 -12.72 12.68 -18.66
CA SER A 111 -12.32 13.33 -19.92
C SER A 111 -12.08 14.85 -19.81
N GLY A 112 -12.60 15.52 -18.77
CA GLY A 112 -12.38 16.94 -18.53
C GLY A 112 -11.06 17.29 -17.84
N MET A 113 -10.26 16.29 -17.43
CA MET A 113 -8.97 16.51 -16.78
C MET A 113 -7.80 16.29 -17.76
N ALA A 114 -6.86 17.22 -17.78
CA ALA A 114 -5.58 17.03 -18.46
C ALA A 114 -4.83 15.81 -17.89
N MET A 115 -4.08 15.10 -18.74
CA MET A 115 -3.40 13.86 -18.36
C MET A 115 -2.50 14.06 -17.13
N ASP A 116 -1.62 15.08 -17.11
CA ASP A 116 -0.73 15.34 -15.97
C ASP A 116 -1.49 15.59 -14.66
N ALA A 117 -2.65 16.26 -14.73
CA ALA A 117 -3.52 16.48 -13.58
C ALA A 117 -4.16 15.17 -13.09
N LYS A 118 -4.53 14.25 -13.99
CA LYS A 118 -4.98 12.89 -13.62
C LYS A 118 -3.87 12.13 -12.93
N ILE A 119 -2.67 12.08 -13.51
CA ILE A 119 -1.53 11.33 -12.96
C ILE A 119 -1.20 11.82 -11.55
N ARG A 120 -1.14 13.14 -11.35
CA ARG A 120 -0.91 13.74 -10.02
C ARG A 120 -2.03 13.39 -9.04
N SER A 121 -3.28 13.45 -9.48
CA SER A 121 -4.45 13.16 -8.63
C SER A 121 -4.49 11.68 -8.21
N VAL A 122 -4.30 10.76 -9.16
CA VAL A 122 -4.16 9.32 -8.90
C VAL A 122 -2.97 9.03 -7.98
N THR A 123 -1.83 9.66 -8.25
CA THR A 123 -0.63 9.50 -7.42
C THR A 123 -0.90 9.94 -5.98
N SER A 124 -1.62 11.04 -5.76
CA SER A 124 -1.94 11.50 -4.40
C SER A 124 -2.87 10.54 -3.64
N LYS A 125 -3.75 9.81 -4.34
CA LYS A 125 -4.59 8.75 -3.75
C LYS A 125 -3.77 7.53 -3.31
N ILE A 126 -2.76 7.16 -4.09
CA ILE A 126 -1.89 6.02 -3.80
C ILE A 126 -0.83 6.39 -2.75
N ASN A 127 -0.25 7.58 -2.88
CA ASN A 127 0.81 8.09 -2.04
C ASN A 127 0.69 9.61 -1.90
N THR A 128 0.15 10.05 -0.77
CA THR A 128 -0.15 11.47 -0.50
C THR A 128 1.06 12.38 -0.59
N GLY A 129 2.28 11.86 -0.39
CA GLY A 129 3.53 12.60 -0.53
C GLY A 129 4.01 12.77 -1.98
N LEU A 130 3.27 12.26 -2.98
CA LEU A 130 3.60 12.31 -4.41
C LEU A 130 4.95 11.68 -4.79
N LYS A 131 5.57 10.90 -3.90
CA LYS A 131 6.81 10.20 -4.22
C LYS A 131 6.55 9.20 -5.35
N GLY A 132 7.40 9.25 -6.37
CA GLY A 132 7.27 8.45 -7.57
C GLY A 132 6.45 9.11 -8.69
N LEU A 133 6.09 10.39 -8.58
CA LEU A 133 5.23 11.06 -9.56
C LEU A 133 5.89 11.11 -10.94
N ASP A 134 7.16 11.50 -11.02
CA ASP A 134 7.88 11.64 -12.28
C ASP A 134 8.00 10.29 -13.00
N GLU A 135 8.33 9.22 -12.25
CA GLU A 135 8.37 7.87 -12.80
C GLU A 135 6.98 7.41 -13.29
N ARG A 136 5.91 7.73 -12.56
CA ARG A 136 4.53 7.42 -13.00
C ARG A 136 4.14 8.16 -14.27
N VAL A 137 4.64 9.38 -14.47
CA VAL A 137 4.44 10.13 -15.73
C VAL A 137 5.13 9.41 -16.89
N GLU A 138 6.38 8.98 -16.70
CA GLU A 138 7.11 8.26 -17.75
C GLU A 138 6.48 6.90 -18.07
N PHE A 139 6.09 6.10 -17.06
CA PHE A 139 5.40 4.83 -17.29
C PHE A 139 4.09 5.00 -18.08
N ILE A 140 3.35 6.09 -17.84
CA ILE A 140 2.12 6.37 -18.57
C ILE A 140 2.41 6.75 -20.03
N LYS A 141 3.49 7.48 -20.31
CA LYS A 141 3.92 7.77 -21.68
C LYS A 141 4.31 6.49 -22.42
N GLU A 142 5.13 5.64 -21.80
CA GLU A 142 5.58 4.36 -22.36
C GLU A 142 4.40 3.45 -22.68
N ILE A 143 3.53 3.19 -21.70
CA ILE A 143 2.41 2.28 -21.90
C ILE A 143 1.37 2.84 -22.88
N SER A 144 1.16 4.16 -22.90
CA SER A 144 0.26 4.79 -23.88
C SER A 144 0.76 4.63 -25.31
N ALA A 145 2.07 4.64 -25.54
CA ALA A 145 2.65 4.42 -26.86
C ALA A 145 2.42 2.97 -27.34
N ILE A 146 2.61 2.00 -26.44
CA ILE A 146 2.35 0.58 -26.71
C ILE A 146 0.86 0.36 -27.01
N PHE A 147 -0.04 0.89 -26.17
CA PHE A 147 -1.49 0.74 -26.38
C PHE A 147 -1.94 1.32 -27.72
N LYS A 148 -1.41 2.47 -28.12
CA LYS A 148 -1.70 3.08 -29.43
C LYS A 148 -1.19 2.25 -30.60
N SER A 149 -0.01 1.63 -30.45
CA SER A 149 0.57 0.72 -31.44
C SER A 149 -0.29 -0.54 -31.61
N ASP A 150 -0.64 -1.17 -30.48
CA ASP A 150 -1.17 -2.53 -30.49
C ASP A 150 -2.69 -2.59 -30.65
N LEU A 151 -3.41 -1.56 -30.16
CA LEU A 151 -4.87 -1.50 -30.16
C LEU A 151 -5.42 -0.41 -31.10
N GLY A 152 -4.52 0.29 -31.82
CA GLY A 152 -4.85 1.47 -32.59
C GLY A 152 -5.09 2.70 -31.71
N SER A 153 -5.11 3.88 -32.32
CA SER A 153 -5.68 5.03 -31.62
C SER A 153 -7.19 4.81 -31.52
N CYS A 154 -7.74 4.79 -30.31
CA CYS A 154 -9.14 5.18 -30.13
C CYS A 154 -9.24 6.67 -30.49
N SER A 155 -9.24 6.93 -31.79
CA SER A 155 -9.61 8.19 -32.40
C SER A 155 -11.11 8.17 -32.56
N GLU A 156 -11.82 8.84 -31.67
CA GLU A 156 -12.59 10.07 -31.93
C GLU A 156 -13.06 10.69 -30.62
#